data_AF-A0A2G9NVD0-F1
#
_entry.id   AF-A0A2G9NVD0-F1
#
_cell.length_a   1.000
_cell.length_b   1.000
_cell.length_c   1.000
_cell.angle_alpha   90.00
_cell.angle_beta   90.00
_cell.angle_gamma   90.00
#
_symmetry.space_group_name_H-M   'P 1'
#
loop_
_entity.id
_entity.type
_entity.pdbx_description
1 polymer ?
#
loop_
_entity_poly.entity_id
_entity_poly.type
_entity_poly.pdbx_seq_one_letter_code
_entity_poly.pdbx_strand_id
1 'polypeptide(L)'
;MLPAGVEYEDHCGGFNLGKNAGPAYKADGSVSLGCQHRRFPGQPHLLHQVVQSLEDCKFITDTLVKGDTKFMGVCQLPSEGGKQFPFRRLDIRLIPKDQYYCGVLYFTGSDIFNKNMRTHALEKGFTLNEYTLRPLGITGVAGEPLPIDSEKDIFDYIQYKYREPKERSE
;
A
#
# COMPACT_ATOMS: atom_id res chain seq x y z
N MET A 1 24.63 2.21 -4.71
CA MET A 1 24.28 1.22 -5.76
C MET A 1 23.26 0.28 -5.15
N LEU A 2 22.03 0.26 -5.65
CA LEU A 2 20.97 -0.65 -5.16
C LEU A 2 21.20 -2.05 -5.75
N PRO A 3 20.85 -3.13 -5.02
CA PRO A 3 21.03 -4.50 -5.51
C PRO A 3 20.16 -4.76 -6.75
N ALA A 4 20.77 -5.36 -7.78
CA ALA A 4 20.09 -5.73 -9.02
C ALA A 4 19.05 -6.83 -8.78
N GLY A 5 17.82 -6.64 -9.28
CA GLY A 5 16.77 -7.68 -9.28
C GLY A 5 15.51 -7.37 -8.48
N VAL A 6 15.39 -6.19 -7.88
CA VAL A 6 14.13 -5.72 -7.28
C VAL A 6 13.47 -4.74 -8.24
N GLU A 7 12.40 -5.18 -8.92
CA GLU A 7 11.47 -4.26 -9.58
C GLU A 7 10.67 -3.53 -8.48
N TYR A 8 10.81 -2.21 -8.42
CA TYR A 8 9.98 -1.35 -7.58
C TYR A 8 9.02 -0.59 -8.49
N GLU A 9 7.79 -1.07 -8.64
CA GLU A 9 6.68 -0.33 -9.22
C GLU A 9 5.44 -0.55 -8.35
N ASP A 10 5.05 0.46 -7.57
CA ASP A 10 3.83 1.26 -7.85
C ASP A 10 3.40 2.11 -6.65
N HIS A 11 2.84 3.28 -7.00
CA HIS A 11 2.56 4.40 -6.10
C HIS A 11 1.11 4.37 -5.60
N CYS A 12 0.90 4.06 -4.31
CA CYS A 12 -0.42 4.05 -3.69
C CYS A 12 -0.69 5.35 -2.92
N GLY A 13 -1.85 5.97 -3.21
CA GLY A 13 -2.34 7.21 -2.59
C GLY A 13 -1.96 8.47 -3.38
N GLY A 14 -2.92 9.39 -3.57
CA GLY A 14 -2.77 10.78 -4.08
C GLY A 14 -2.19 10.99 -5.50
N PHE A 15 -1.41 10.05 -6.04
CA PHE A 15 -0.62 10.22 -7.26
C PHE A 15 -0.64 8.96 -8.14
N ASN A 16 -1.79 8.29 -8.26
CA ASN A 16 -2.07 7.45 -9.43
C ASN A 16 -2.85 8.26 -10.46
N LEU A 17 -2.30 9.44 -10.77
CA LEU A 17 -2.85 10.41 -11.70
C LEU A 17 -1.73 11.08 -12.47
N GLY A 18 -1.33 10.45 -13.56
CA GLY A 18 -0.64 11.03 -14.71
C GLY A 18 0.29 12.23 -14.46
N LYS A 19 1.59 11.95 -14.59
CA LYS A 19 2.74 12.85 -14.88
C LYS A 19 3.65 13.18 -13.68
N ASN A 20 4.92 12.84 -13.86
CA ASN A 20 6.13 13.19 -13.08
C ASN A 20 6.33 12.42 -11.77
N ALA A 21 7.26 11.45 -11.84
CA ALA A 21 7.73 10.62 -10.75
C ALA A 21 8.24 11.46 -9.56
N GLY A 22 7.50 11.39 -8.46
CA GLY A 22 7.84 11.93 -7.15
C GLY A 22 7.16 11.11 -6.05
N PRO A 23 7.65 11.12 -4.80
CA PRO A 23 7.11 10.29 -3.71
C PRO A 23 5.62 10.59 -3.46
N ALA A 24 4.81 9.53 -3.28
CA ALA A 24 3.37 9.63 -3.04
C ALA A 24 3.07 10.01 -1.59
N TYR A 25 2.18 10.99 -1.38
CA TYR A 25 1.76 11.48 -0.07
C TYR A 25 0.31 11.07 0.18
N LYS A 26 0.03 10.44 1.33
CA LYS A 26 -1.32 10.37 1.90
C LYS A 26 -1.82 11.80 2.16
N ALA A 27 -3.14 11.96 2.30
CA ALA A 27 -3.75 13.25 2.66
C ALA A 27 -3.21 13.86 3.97
N ASP A 28 -2.66 13.04 4.87
CA ASP A 28 -1.97 13.45 6.11
C ASP A 28 -0.49 13.83 5.89
N GLY A 29 0.01 13.82 4.65
CA GLY A 29 1.39 14.10 4.29
C GLY A 29 2.38 12.96 4.55
N SER A 30 1.91 11.75 4.90
CA SER A 30 2.76 10.56 5.06
C SER A 30 3.07 9.89 3.73
N VAL A 31 4.30 9.41 3.54
CA VAL A 31 4.68 8.61 2.37
C VAL A 31 4.38 7.15 2.66
N SER A 32 3.65 6.47 1.76
CA SER A 32 3.36 5.03 1.88
C SER A 32 3.89 4.25 0.69
N LEU A 33 4.67 3.21 0.97
CA LEU A 33 5.22 2.30 -0.03
C LEU A 33 4.67 0.90 0.20
N GLY A 34 4.00 0.34 -0.82
CA GLY A 34 3.64 -1.06 -0.89
C GLY A 34 4.65 -1.78 -1.78
N CYS A 35 5.49 -2.64 -1.21
CA CYS A 35 6.48 -3.38 -1.98
C CYS A 35 5.98 -4.81 -2.25
N GLN A 36 5.99 -5.22 -3.53
CA GLN A 36 5.74 -6.59 -3.96
C GLN A 36 7.07 -7.27 -4.32
N HIS A 37 7.20 -8.57 -4.05
CA HIS A 37 8.34 -9.39 -4.43
C HIS A 37 7.87 -10.75 -4.94
N ARG A 38 8.43 -11.24 -6.05
CA ARG A 38 7.93 -12.46 -6.71
C ARG A 38 8.11 -13.75 -5.89
N ARG A 39 8.90 -13.74 -4.82
CA ARG A 39 9.19 -14.91 -3.96
C ARG A 39 8.93 -14.58 -2.49
N PHE A 40 7.67 -14.70 -2.06
CA PHE A 40 7.27 -14.25 -0.72
C PHE A 40 7.23 -15.27 0.43
N PRO A 41 7.21 -16.61 0.27
CA PRO A 41 7.18 -17.42 1.48
C PRO A 41 8.59 -17.50 2.10
N GLY A 42 8.80 -16.75 3.18
CA GLY A 42 9.89 -17.01 4.14
C GLY A 42 11.13 -16.11 4.10
N GLN A 43 11.07 -14.89 3.54
CA GLN A 43 12.21 -13.95 3.61
C GLN A 43 11.94 -12.76 4.56
N PRO A 44 12.09 -12.95 5.89
CA PRO A 44 11.89 -11.88 6.88
C PRO A 44 12.86 -10.70 6.66
N HIS A 45 13.97 -10.89 5.96
CA HIS A 45 15.01 -9.89 5.81
C HIS A 45 14.78 -8.87 4.69
N LEU A 46 13.78 -9.05 3.82
CA LEU A 46 13.62 -8.19 2.65
C LEU A 46 13.31 -6.74 3.06
N LEU A 47 12.34 -6.54 3.96
CA LEU A 47 12.02 -5.20 4.46
C LEU A 47 13.21 -4.57 5.20
N HIS A 48 13.94 -5.37 5.98
CA HIS A 48 15.13 -4.89 6.68
C HIS A 48 16.22 -4.43 5.72
N GLN A 49 16.45 -5.12 4.60
CA GLN A 49 17.40 -4.71 3.57
C GLN A 49 17.01 -3.39 2.90
N VAL A 50 15.72 -3.22 2.60
CA VAL A 50 15.20 -1.96 2.05
C VAL A 50 15.39 -0.81 3.03
N VAL A 51 14.96 -1.01 4.28
CA VAL A 51 15.10 0.00 5.34
C VAL A 51 16.57 0.34 5.58
N GLN A 52 17.45 -0.66 5.67
CA GLN A 52 18.89 -0.44 5.86
C GLN A 52 19.48 0.39 4.71
N SER A 53 19.13 0.07 3.46
CA SER A 53 19.61 0.83 2.31
C SER A 53 19.18 2.31 2.34
N LEU A 54 17.97 2.58 2.86
CA LEU A 54 17.43 3.94 3.02
C LEU A 54 18.03 4.67 4.23
N GLU A 55 18.39 3.96 5.30
CA GLU A 55 19.15 4.48 6.44
C GLU A 55 20.58 4.84 6.02
N ASP A 56 21.23 3.99 5.21
CA ASP A 56 22.60 4.17 4.73
C ASP A 56 22.74 5.41 3.84
N CYS A 57 21.72 5.70 3.01
CA CYS A 57 21.69 6.91 2.19
C CYS A 57 21.16 8.15 2.92
N LYS A 58 20.94 8.07 4.24
CA LYS A 58 20.42 9.15 5.10
C LYS A 58 19.04 9.68 4.69
N PHE A 59 18.27 8.89 3.95
CA PHE A 59 16.89 9.24 3.64
C PHE A 59 15.97 8.98 4.82
N ILE A 60 16.11 7.82 5.48
CA ILE A 60 15.45 7.55 6.76
C ILE A 60 16.31 8.16 7.88
N THR A 61 15.68 8.98 8.71
CA THR A 61 16.34 9.70 9.81
C THR A 61 16.01 9.08 11.16
N ASP A 62 14.76 8.60 11.33
CA ASP A 62 14.27 8.06 12.59
C ASP A 62 13.39 6.84 12.35
N THR A 63 13.42 5.90 13.30
CA THR A 63 12.59 4.70 13.28
C THR A 63 11.62 4.72 14.46
N LEU A 64 10.33 4.57 14.18
CA LEU A 64 9.28 4.43 15.20
C LEU A 64 8.93 2.95 15.41
N VAL A 65 8.82 2.18 14.31
CA VAL A 65 8.52 0.74 14.30
C VAL A 65 9.28 0.08 13.16
N LYS A 66 9.94 -1.04 13.43
CA LYS A 66 10.64 -1.88 12.43
C LYS A 66 10.34 -3.35 12.72
N GLY A 67 9.46 -3.94 11.92
CA GLY A 67 9.17 -5.37 11.92
C GLY A 67 9.42 -5.98 10.55
N ASP A 68 9.09 -7.25 10.37
CA ASP A 68 9.38 -7.99 9.14
C ASP A 68 8.50 -7.60 7.95
N THR A 69 7.28 -7.10 8.22
CA THR A 69 6.31 -6.72 7.19
C THR A 69 5.89 -5.25 7.24
N LYS A 70 6.32 -4.51 8.27
CA LYS A 70 5.92 -3.13 8.50
C LYS A 70 7.07 -2.31 9.07
N PHE A 71 7.30 -1.16 8.46
CA PHE A 71 8.17 -0.11 8.97
C PHE A 71 7.36 1.19 9.10
N MET A 72 7.59 1.94 10.18
CA MET A 72 7.12 3.31 10.37
C MET A 72 8.28 4.13 10.90
N GLY A 73 8.56 5.26 10.27
CA GLY A 73 9.69 6.11 10.61
C GLY A 73 9.52 7.53 10.09
N VAL A 74 10.63 8.24 10.07
CA VAL A 74 10.74 9.59 9.55
C VAL A 74 11.76 9.60 8.43
N CYS A 75 11.46 10.30 7.35
CA CYS A 75 12.38 10.54 6.25
C CYS A 75 12.52 12.02 5.92
N GLN A 76 13.63 12.36 5.28
CA GLN A 76 13.91 13.70 4.79
C GLN A 76 14.56 13.59 3.40
N LEU A 77 14.10 14.41 2.45
CA LEU A 77 14.80 14.51 1.17
C LEU A 77 16.17 15.19 1.38
N PRO A 78 17.22 14.75 0.64
CA PRO A 78 18.51 15.41 0.67
C PRO A 78 18.37 16.91 0.38
N SER A 79 19.15 17.73 1.09
CA SER A 79 19.14 19.18 0.84
C SER A 79 19.78 19.48 -0.52
N GLU A 80 19.04 20.11 -1.41
CA GLU A 80 19.52 20.57 -2.72
C GLU A 80 19.57 22.09 -2.74
N GLY A 81 20.70 22.67 -3.17
CA GLY A 81 20.85 24.12 -3.32
C GLY A 81 20.64 24.95 -2.04
N GLY A 82 20.94 24.38 -0.87
CA GLY A 82 20.76 25.04 0.43
C GLY A 82 19.33 25.04 0.97
N LYS A 83 18.37 24.41 0.26
CA LYS A 83 17.00 24.23 0.73
C LYS A 83 16.89 22.96 1.57
N GLN A 84 16.54 23.12 2.85
CA GLN A 84 16.18 21.98 3.70
C GLN A 84 14.72 21.60 3.46
N PHE A 85 14.48 20.31 3.23
CA PHE A 85 13.13 19.77 3.14
C PHE A 85 12.58 19.43 4.53
N PRO A 86 11.27 19.57 4.77
CA PRO A 86 10.67 19.16 6.03
C PRO A 86 10.79 17.64 6.22
N PHE A 87 10.93 17.23 7.48
CA PHE A 87 10.79 15.83 7.86
C PHE A 87 9.37 15.34 7.57
N ARG A 88 9.26 14.11 7.07
CA ARG A 88 7.99 13.48 6.70
C ARG A 88 7.89 12.11 7.36
N ARG A 89 6.66 11.72 7.70
CA ARG A 89 6.38 10.36 8.16
C ARG A 89 6.49 9.41 6.98
N LEU A 90 7.21 8.31 7.17
CA LEU A 90 7.36 7.23 6.19
C LEU A 90 6.77 5.94 6.76
N ASP A 91 5.80 5.37 6.06
CA ASP A 91 5.27 4.04 6.35
C ASP A 91 5.62 3.12 5.16
N ILE A 92 6.35 2.03 5.42
CA ILE A 92 6.63 1.01 4.39
C ILE A 92 5.93 -0.27 4.80
N ARG A 93 5.21 -0.88 3.87
CA ARG A 93 4.56 -2.18 4.06
C ARG A 93 4.97 -3.15 2.99
N LEU A 94 5.35 -4.32 3.47
CA LEU A 94 5.68 -5.45 2.64
C LEU A 94 4.42 -6.31 2.50
N ILE A 95 3.88 -6.39 1.28
CA ILE A 95 2.58 -7.02 1.02
C ILE A 95 2.79 -8.28 0.18
N PRO A 96 2.29 -9.44 0.62
CA PRO A 96 2.29 -10.66 -0.18
C PRO A 96 1.65 -10.44 -1.56
N LYS A 97 2.14 -11.16 -2.57
CA LYS A 97 1.71 -10.97 -3.97
C LYS A 97 0.19 -11.15 -4.13
N ASP A 98 -0.34 -12.18 -3.48
CA ASP A 98 -1.77 -12.55 -3.43
C ASP A 98 -2.66 -11.51 -2.75
N GLN A 99 -2.06 -10.60 -1.96
CA GLN A 99 -2.76 -9.57 -1.19
C GLN A 99 -2.56 -8.17 -1.76
N TYR A 100 -1.76 -8.06 -2.81
CA TYR A 100 -1.31 -6.79 -3.37
C TYR A 100 -2.47 -5.90 -3.78
N TYR A 101 -3.42 -6.41 -4.55
CA TYR A 101 -4.54 -5.59 -5.06
C TYR A 101 -5.48 -5.11 -3.95
N CYS A 102 -5.73 -5.92 -2.92
CA CYS A 102 -6.47 -5.47 -1.73
C CYS A 102 -5.70 -4.36 -0.97
N GLY A 103 -4.38 -4.52 -0.86
CA GLY A 103 -3.52 -3.55 -0.20
C GLY A 103 -3.47 -2.23 -0.96
N VAL A 104 -3.21 -2.25 -2.26
CA VAL A 104 -3.16 -1.07 -3.13
C VAL A 104 -4.49 -0.32 -3.10
N LEU A 105 -5.62 -1.02 -3.21
CA LEU A 105 -6.94 -0.42 -3.11
C LEU A 105 -7.11 0.32 -1.78
N TYR A 106 -6.72 -0.32 -0.66
CA TYR A 106 -6.77 0.30 0.66
C TYR A 106 -5.88 1.53 0.79
N PHE A 107 -4.63 1.47 0.30
CA PHE A 107 -3.69 2.59 0.40
C PHE A 107 -4.01 3.73 -0.57
N THR A 108 -4.68 3.44 -1.68
CA THR A 108 -5.14 4.45 -2.63
C THR A 108 -6.25 5.30 -2.03
N GLY A 109 -7.16 4.70 -1.27
CA GLY A 109 -8.24 5.43 -0.59
C GLY A 109 -9.20 6.10 -1.57
N SER A 110 -9.91 7.17 -1.18
CA SER A 110 -9.87 7.87 0.13
C SER A 110 -10.38 7.02 1.31
N ASP A 111 -10.27 7.52 2.55
CA ASP A 111 -10.80 6.81 3.72
C ASP A 111 -12.34 6.70 3.67
N ILE A 112 -13.01 7.72 3.13
CA ILE A 112 -14.45 7.72 2.86
C ILE A 112 -14.78 6.68 1.78
N PHE A 113 -14.05 6.68 0.66
CA PHE A 113 -14.22 5.66 -0.38
C PHE A 113 -14.05 4.24 0.17
N ASN A 114 -13.00 4.01 0.97
CA ASN A 114 -12.75 2.71 1.59
C ASN A 114 -13.88 2.29 2.54
N LYS A 115 -14.41 3.21 3.35
CA LYS A 115 -15.55 2.93 4.23
C LYS A 115 -16.78 2.55 3.41
N ASN A 116 -17.12 3.35 2.40
CA ASN A 116 -18.27 3.13 1.53
C ASN A 116 -18.16 1.78 0.79
N MET A 117 -16.99 1.49 0.21
CA MET A 117 -16.76 0.24 -0.51
C MET A 117 -16.82 -0.99 0.41
N ARG A 118 -16.31 -0.89 1.64
CA ARG A 118 -16.41 -1.98 2.63
C ARG A 118 -17.85 -2.22 3.08
N THR A 119 -18.61 -1.16 3.32
CA THR A 119 -20.04 -1.28 3.64
C THR A 119 -20.79 -1.95 2.50
N HIS A 120 -20.53 -1.56 1.25
CA HIS A 120 -21.14 -2.19 0.08
C HIS A 120 -20.76 -3.67 -0.05
N ALA A 121 -19.50 -4.02 0.21
CA ALA A 121 -19.06 -5.41 0.22
C ALA A 121 -19.85 -6.25 1.23
N LEU A 122 -20.10 -5.72 2.45
CA LEU A 122 -20.89 -6.39 3.48
C LEU A 122 -22.33 -6.63 3.03
N GLU A 123 -22.97 -5.63 2.41
CA GLU A 123 -24.32 -5.76 1.84
C GLU A 123 -24.40 -6.84 0.75
N LYS A 124 -23.29 -7.07 0.04
CA LYS A 124 -23.16 -8.09 -0.99
C LYS A 124 -22.71 -9.45 -0.46
N GLY A 125 -22.56 -9.60 0.85
CA GLY A 125 -22.15 -10.85 1.47
C GLY A 125 -20.65 -11.10 1.39
N PHE A 126 -19.82 -10.05 1.43
CA PHE A 126 -18.36 -10.14 1.46
C PHE A 126 -17.78 -9.27 2.57
N THR A 127 -16.60 -9.63 3.06
CA THR A 127 -15.77 -8.77 3.91
C THR A 127 -14.49 -8.42 3.17
N LEU A 128 -14.22 -7.12 3.07
CA LEU A 128 -13.05 -6.57 2.39
C LEU A 128 -12.13 -5.88 3.41
N ASN A 129 -10.87 -6.27 3.43
CA ASN A 129 -9.82 -5.59 4.19
C ASN A 129 -8.59 -5.34 3.31
N GLU A 130 -7.51 -4.82 3.89
CA GLU A 130 -6.27 -4.52 3.16
C GLU A 130 -5.47 -5.76 2.71
N TYR A 131 -5.91 -6.97 3.07
CA TYR A 131 -5.24 -8.22 2.74
C TYR A 131 -6.07 -9.08 1.77
N THR A 132 -7.38 -9.19 1.99
CA THR A 132 -8.23 -10.16 1.29
C THR A 132 -9.66 -9.67 1.12
N LEU A 133 -10.32 -10.14 0.06
CA LEU A 133 -11.78 -10.20 -0.03
C LEU A 133 -12.23 -11.63 0.30
N ARG A 134 -13.20 -11.78 1.20
CA ARG A 134 -13.73 -13.09 1.62
C ARG A 134 -15.25 -13.11 1.54
N PRO A 135 -15.88 -14.19 1.08
CA PRO A 135 -17.33 -14.33 1.17
C PRO A 135 -17.75 -14.51 2.63
N LEU A 136 -18.90 -13.97 2.99
CA LEU A 136 -19.55 -14.19 4.27
C LEU A 136 -20.59 -15.30 4.10
N GLY A 137 -20.45 -16.35 4.90
CA GLY A 137 -21.47 -17.39 4.98
C GLY A 137 -22.76 -16.87 5.61
N ILE A 138 -23.81 -17.70 5.58
CA ILE A 138 -25.13 -17.39 6.17
C ILE A 138 -25.01 -17.05 7.68
N THR A 139 -24.00 -17.60 8.35
CA THR A 139 -23.68 -17.37 9.76
C THR A 139 -22.91 -16.07 10.03
N GLY A 140 -22.55 -15.31 8.99
CA GLY A 140 -21.68 -14.12 9.09
C GLY A 140 -20.19 -14.44 9.28
N VAL A 141 -19.80 -15.72 9.20
CA VAL A 141 -18.39 -16.13 9.29
C VAL A 141 -17.72 -15.95 7.94
N ALA A 142 -16.53 -15.33 7.94
CA ALA A 142 -15.73 -15.14 6.74
C ALA A 142 -15.14 -16.48 6.26
N GLY A 143 -15.39 -16.81 5.00
CA GLY A 143 -14.81 -17.97 4.34
C GLY A 143 -13.35 -17.73 3.91
N GLU A 144 -12.90 -18.57 2.97
CA GLU A 144 -11.55 -18.48 2.42
C GLU A 144 -11.37 -17.25 1.51
N PRO A 145 -10.15 -16.69 1.43
CA PRO A 145 -9.82 -15.61 0.51
C PRO A 145 -10.15 -15.95 -0.95
N LEU A 146 -10.77 -15.01 -1.65
CA LEU A 146 -11.00 -15.13 -3.09
C LEU A 146 -9.71 -14.86 -3.87
N PRO A 147 -9.50 -15.54 -5.02
CA PRO A 147 -8.40 -15.22 -5.91
C PRO A 147 -8.62 -13.84 -6.55
N ILE A 148 -7.60 -12.98 -6.47
CA ILE A 148 -7.62 -11.60 -6.97
C ILE A 148 -6.33 -11.37 -7.74
N ASP A 149 -6.46 -11.15 -9.04
CA ASP A 149 -5.36 -10.86 -9.97
C ASP A 149 -5.41 -9.42 -10.49
N SER A 150 -6.42 -8.63 -10.09
CA SER A 150 -6.52 -7.20 -10.37
C SER A 150 -7.35 -6.44 -9.34
N GLU A 151 -7.18 -5.11 -9.24
CA GLU A 151 -8.11 -4.28 -8.45
C GLU A 151 -9.55 -4.45 -8.96
N LYS A 152 -9.74 -4.55 -10.28
CA LYS A 152 -11.04 -4.67 -10.92
C LYS A 152 -11.80 -5.92 -10.46
N ASP A 153 -11.11 -7.02 -10.19
CA ASP A 153 -11.74 -8.25 -9.69
C ASP A 153 -12.49 -7.98 -8.38
N ILE A 154 -11.91 -7.16 -7.50
CA ILE A 154 -12.53 -6.77 -6.22
C ILE A 154 -13.86 -6.06 -6.50
N PHE A 155 -13.89 -5.11 -7.44
CA PHE A 155 -15.10 -4.40 -7.85
C PHE A 155 -16.13 -5.35 -8.47
N ASP A 156 -15.68 -6.27 -9.32
CA ASP A 156 -16.55 -7.23 -10.00
C ASP A 156 -17.23 -8.19 -9.00
N TYR A 157 -16.48 -8.73 -8.03
CA TYR A 157 -17.02 -9.64 -7.00
C TYR A 157 -18.14 -9.00 -6.18
N ILE A 158 -17.94 -7.75 -5.77
CA ILE A 158 -18.94 -7.01 -4.99
C ILE A 158 -19.98 -6.30 -5.88
N GLN A 159 -19.96 -6.55 -7.20
CA GLN A 159 -20.89 -5.93 -8.17
C GLN A 159 -20.88 -4.40 -8.13
N TYR A 160 -19.70 -3.81 -7.92
CA TYR A 160 -19.49 -2.38 -7.85
C TYR A 160 -18.87 -1.88 -9.16
N LYS A 161 -19.27 -0.70 -9.61
CA LYS A 161 -18.70 -0.14 -10.84
C LYS A 161 -17.24 0.22 -10.58
N TYR A 162 -16.34 -0.30 -11.42
CA TYR A 162 -14.92 0.07 -11.36
C TYR A 162 -14.75 1.58 -11.50
N ARG A 163 -13.95 2.15 -10.61
CA ARG A 163 -13.58 3.57 -10.57
C ARG A 163 -12.07 3.67 -10.60
N GLU A 164 -11.54 4.54 -11.42
CA GLU A 164 -10.10 4.79 -11.49
C GLU A 164 -9.62 5.48 -10.19
N PRO A 165 -8.34 5.35 -9.80
CA PRO A 165 -7.80 6.02 -8.60
C PRO A 165 -8.16 7.51 -8.47
N LYS A 166 -8.17 8.26 -9.58
CA LYS A 166 -8.62 9.67 -9.63
C LYS A 166 -10.01 9.91 -9.08
N GLU A 167 -10.88 8.96 -9.35
CA GLU A 167 -12.30 9.10 -9.09
C GLU A 167 -12.64 8.74 -7.66
N ARG A 168 -11.65 8.31 -6.85
CA ARG A 168 -11.84 7.82 -5.48
C ARG A 168 -11.49 8.85 -4.40
N SER A 169 -11.18 10.08 -4.79
CA SER A 169 -10.91 11.21 -3.89
C SER A 169 -12.22 11.81 -3.35
N GLU A 170 -12.93 11.02 -2.54
CA GLU A 170 -14.12 11.43 -1.78
C GLU A 170 -13.76 12.11 -0.47
#